data_AF-A0A8H3LHF7-F1
#
_entry.id   AF-A0A8H3LHF7-F1
#
_cell.length_a   1.000
_cell.length_b   1.000
_cell.length_c   1.000
_cell.angle_alpha   90.00
_cell.angle_beta   90.00
_cell.angle_gamma   90.00
#
_symmetry.space_group_name_H-M   'P 1'
#
loop_
_entity.id
_entity.type
_entity.pdbx_description
1 polymer ?
#
loop_
_entity_poly.entity_id
_entity_poly.type
_entity_poly.pdbx_seq_one_letter_code
_entity_poly.pdbx_strand_id
1 'polypeptide(L)'
;MGKHPARLRRNNQAKVAQSKKIIMTERDCFYIINFFYWFQVKEGRVRDHDYFTGKYCGPAHRGCNLQLRIKPDEIKIPLIYHGGKHYDFHHKVRELGLVSEDKIKIIADNMENYKTIIIGQIKFIDSCQFQFPSLEKVASNLRG
;
A
#
# COMPACT_ATOMS: atom_id res chain seq x y z
N MET A 1 -12.04 26.89 -7.46
CA MET A 1 -12.53 25.75 -6.68
C MET A 1 -12.70 24.55 -7.60
N GLY A 2 -11.66 23.73 -7.76
CA GLY A 2 -11.66 22.60 -8.68
C GLY A 2 -12.41 21.42 -8.07
N LYS A 3 -13.51 21.00 -8.71
CA LYS A 3 -14.25 19.80 -8.33
C LYS A 3 -13.36 18.58 -8.57
N HIS A 4 -13.02 17.85 -7.51
CA HIS A 4 -12.46 16.50 -7.63
C HIS A 4 -13.40 15.65 -8.50
N PRO A 5 -12.91 14.89 -9.49
CA PRO A 5 -13.76 13.95 -10.19
C PRO A 5 -14.21 12.88 -9.19
N ALA A 6 -15.53 12.81 -8.97
CA ALA A 6 -16.14 11.71 -8.26
C ALA A 6 -15.72 10.41 -8.95
N ARG A 7 -14.94 9.58 -8.25
CA ARG A 7 -14.57 8.24 -8.74
C ARG A 7 -15.89 7.52 -9.07
N LEU A 8 -16.09 7.17 -10.34
CA LEU A 8 -17.21 6.33 -10.75
C LEU A 8 -17.22 5.12 -9.81
N ARG A 9 -18.23 5.05 -8.94
CA ARG A 9 -18.64 3.80 -8.32
C ARG A 9 -19.03 2.93 -9.50
N ARG A 10 -18.14 2.05 -9.94
CA ARG A 10 -18.50 1.01 -10.91
C ARG A 10 -19.64 0.23 -10.25
N ASN A 11 -20.85 0.49 -10.71
CA ASN A 11 -22.01 -0.33 -10.45
C ASN A 11 -21.75 -1.68 -11.12
N ASN A 12 -20.95 -2.52 -10.48
CA ASN A 12 -21.04 -3.93 -10.71
C ASN A 12 -22.33 -4.38 -10.03
N GLN A 13 -23.44 -4.31 -10.78
CA GLN A 13 -24.45 -5.36 -10.71
C GLN A 13 -23.76 -6.68 -11.14
N ALA A 14 -22.81 -7.14 -10.33
CA ALA A 14 -22.40 -8.52 -10.35
C ALA A 14 -23.60 -9.29 -9.85
N LYS A 15 -24.22 -10.03 -10.78
CA LYS A 15 -25.25 -11.06 -10.60
C LYS A 15 -25.42 -11.40 -9.11
N VAL A 16 -26.62 -11.17 -8.59
CA VAL A 16 -27.07 -11.70 -7.30
C VAL A 16 -27.04 -13.24 -7.42
N ALA A 17 -25.86 -13.81 -7.27
CA ALA A 17 -25.67 -15.23 -7.07
C ALA A 17 -26.33 -15.53 -5.73
N GLN A 18 -27.31 -16.44 -5.77
CA GLN A 18 -28.11 -16.91 -4.64
C GLN A 18 -27.30 -16.86 -3.34
N SER A 19 -27.84 -16.17 -2.34
CA SER A 19 -27.25 -16.06 -1.01
C SER A 19 -27.20 -17.44 -0.36
N LYS A 20 -26.19 -18.25 -0.70
CA LYS A 20 -25.80 -19.37 0.17
C LYS A 20 -25.47 -18.74 1.51
N LYS A 21 -26.19 -19.18 2.55
CA LYS A 21 -25.98 -18.77 3.93
C LYS A 21 -24.54 -19.18 4.26
N ILE A 22 -23.66 -18.21 4.44
CA ILE A 22 -22.28 -18.47 4.85
C ILE A 22 -22.37 -18.82 6.34
N ILE A 23 -22.35 -20.13 6.63
CA ILE A 23 -22.36 -20.65 8.00
C ILE A 23 -20.90 -20.68 8.43
N MET A 24 -20.46 -19.68 9.18
CA MET A 24 -19.15 -19.62 9.83
C MET A 24 -19.32 -20.07 11.29
N THR A 25 -18.64 -21.15 11.66
CA THR A 25 -18.49 -21.67 13.03
C THR A 25 -17.32 -20.98 13.73
N GLU A 26 -17.16 -21.19 15.04
CA GLU A 26 -16.09 -20.55 15.82
C GLU A 26 -14.67 -20.90 15.35
N ARG A 27 -14.52 -21.96 14.55
CA ARG A 27 -13.24 -22.46 14.02
C ARG A 27 -12.88 -21.87 12.65
N ASP A 28 -13.80 -21.16 12.01
CA ASP A 28 -13.68 -20.77 10.60
C ASP A 28 -13.10 -19.35 10.41
N CYS A 29 -12.70 -18.66 11.50
CA CYS A 29 -12.11 -17.33 11.42
C CYS A 29 -10.60 -17.43 11.15
N PHE A 30 -10.22 -17.31 9.87
CA PHE A 30 -8.88 -17.64 9.37
C PHE A 30 -7.78 -16.59 9.66
N TYR A 31 -8.14 -15.36 10.03
CA TYR A 31 -7.19 -14.24 10.17
C TYR A 31 -6.85 -13.86 11.62
N ILE A 32 -6.93 -14.80 12.56
CA ILE A 32 -6.31 -14.60 13.87
C ILE A 32 -4.80 -14.78 13.70
N ILE A 33 -4.14 -13.65 13.47
CA ILE A 33 -2.70 -13.48 13.62
C ILE A 33 -2.32 -14.11 14.96
N ASN A 34 -1.55 -15.20 14.93
CA ASN A 34 -0.98 -15.96 16.04
C ASN A 34 -1.17 -15.35 17.44
N PHE A 35 -2.30 -15.59 18.07
CA PHE A 35 -2.37 -15.85 19.51
C PHE A 35 -3.77 -16.38 19.83
N PHE A 36 -3.81 -17.48 20.58
CA PHE A 36 -5.00 -17.98 21.26
C PHE A 36 -5.71 -16.83 21.99
N TYR A 37 -6.75 -16.25 21.39
CA TYR A 37 -7.70 -15.42 22.11
C TYR A 37 -9.10 -15.91 21.84
N TRP A 38 -9.75 -16.27 22.94
CA TRP A 38 -11.08 -16.81 23.00
C TRP A 38 -12.09 -15.86 22.37
N PHE A 39 -12.83 -16.48 21.47
CA PHE A 39 -14.00 -16.03 20.75
C PHE A 39 -14.90 -15.04 21.53
N GLN A 40 -15.04 -13.80 21.04
CA GLN A 40 -16.24 -13.02 21.32
C GLN A 40 -17.06 -12.85 20.04
N VAL A 41 -18.13 -13.64 19.95
CA VAL A 41 -19.20 -13.65 18.92
C VAL A 41 -19.88 -12.27 18.73
N LYS A 42 -19.53 -11.25 19.53
CA LYS A 42 -20.13 -9.92 19.49
C LYS A 42 -19.66 -9.05 18.31
N GLU A 43 -18.53 -9.39 17.69
CA GLU A 43 -18.07 -8.74 16.47
C GLU A 43 -18.90 -9.23 15.27
N GLY A 44 -19.69 -8.34 14.66
CA GLY A 44 -20.56 -8.69 13.53
C GLY A 44 -19.81 -9.40 12.39
N ARG A 45 -20.40 -10.46 11.83
CA ARG A 45 -19.81 -11.26 10.76
C ARG A 45 -19.93 -10.56 9.41
N VAL A 46 -18.85 -10.53 8.62
CA VAL A 46 -18.82 -9.94 7.28
C VAL A 46 -18.17 -10.88 6.26
N ARG A 47 -18.40 -10.62 4.97
CA ARG A 47 -17.75 -11.33 3.86
C ARG A 47 -16.45 -10.61 3.52
N ASP A 48 -15.32 -11.28 3.71
CA ASP A 48 -14.03 -10.79 3.27
C ASP A 48 -13.80 -11.10 1.79
N HIS A 49 -13.13 -10.19 1.10
CA HIS A 49 -12.80 -10.30 -0.30
C HIS A 49 -11.39 -9.78 -0.53
N ASP A 50 -10.65 -10.42 -1.43
CA ASP A 50 -9.35 -9.96 -1.84
C ASP A 50 -9.45 -8.53 -2.43
N TYR A 51 -8.64 -7.61 -1.90
CA TYR A 51 -8.75 -6.18 -2.25
C TYR A 51 -8.34 -5.86 -3.69
N PHE A 52 -7.56 -6.72 -4.33
CA PHE A 52 -7.06 -6.50 -5.69
C PHE A 52 -7.97 -7.13 -6.75
N THR A 53 -8.45 -8.34 -6.49
CA THR A 53 -9.24 -9.16 -7.41
C THR A 53 -10.73 -9.15 -7.12
N GLY A 54 -11.14 -8.74 -5.93
CA GLY A 54 -12.53 -8.76 -5.46
C GLY A 54 -13.09 -10.17 -5.21
N LYS A 55 -12.26 -11.22 -5.28
CA LYS A 55 -12.69 -12.60 -5.07
C LYS A 55 -12.98 -12.83 -3.59
N TYR A 56 -14.02 -13.61 -3.30
CA TYR A 56 -14.35 -13.98 -1.93
C TYR A 56 -13.23 -14.82 -1.31
N CYS A 57 -12.69 -14.36 -0.18
CA CYS A 57 -11.62 -15.06 0.55
C CYS A 57 -12.17 -15.95 1.65
N GLY A 58 -13.29 -15.54 2.25
CA GLY A 58 -13.85 -16.23 3.39
C GLY A 58 -14.66 -15.29 4.27
N PRO A 59 -15.20 -15.82 5.36
CA PRO A 59 -15.87 -15.02 6.37
C PRO A 59 -14.84 -14.42 7.35
N ALA A 60 -15.11 -13.21 7.85
CA ALA A 60 -14.25 -12.51 8.80
C ALA A 60 -15.06 -11.73 9.85
N HIS A 61 -14.43 -11.39 10.98
CA HIS A 61 -14.98 -10.40 11.90
C HIS A 61 -14.96 -9.01 11.27
N ARG A 62 -15.96 -8.17 11.58
CA ARG A 62 -16.00 -6.79 11.11
C ARG A 62 -14.74 -6.01 11.48
N GLY A 63 -14.26 -6.13 12.72
CA GLY A 63 -13.01 -5.49 13.16
C GLY A 63 -11.79 -5.97 12.39
N CYS A 64 -11.58 -7.28 12.28
CA CYS A 64 -10.46 -7.86 11.54
C CYS A 64 -10.48 -7.46 10.05
N ASN A 65 -11.65 -7.52 9.40
CA ASN A 65 -11.83 -7.10 8.01
C ASN A 65 -11.50 -5.61 7.80
N LEU A 66 -11.84 -4.75 8.77
CA LEU A 66 -11.50 -3.32 8.73
C LEU A 66 -10.00 -3.08 8.94
N GLN A 67 -9.34 -3.85 9.82
CA GLN A 67 -7.91 -3.76 10.08
C GLN A 67 -7.07 -4.24 8.90
N LEU A 68 -7.50 -5.31 8.22
CA LEU A 68 -6.85 -5.83 7.03
C LEU A 68 -7.22 -5.05 5.76
N ARG A 69 -7.92 -3.92 5.88
CA ARG A 69 -8.34 -3.12 4.74
C ARG A 69 -7.14 -2.49 4.04
N ILE A 70 -6.77 -3.06 2.89
CA ILE A 70 -5.79 -2.48 1.99
C ILE A 70 -6.45 -1.28 1.29
N LYS A 71 -5.80 -0.13 1.42
CA LYS A 71 -6.18 1.09 0.71
C LYS A 71 -5.05 1.46 -0.25
N PRO A 72 -5.10 0.98 -1.51
CA PRO A 72 -4.01 1.18 -2.47
C PRO A 72 -3.60 2.64 -2.61
N ASP A 73 -4.58 3.55 -2.61
CA ASP A 73 -4.31 4.99 -2.78
C ASP A 73 -3.56 5.62 -1.57
N GLU A 74 -3.71 5.04 -0.37
CA GLU A 74 -3.07 5.51 0.87
C GLU A 74 -1.72 4.84 1.14
N ILE A 75 -1.53 3.59 0.69
CA ILE A 75 -0.29 2.84 0.90
C ILE A 75 0.76 3.32 -0.12
N LYS A 76 1.92 3.75 0.39
CA LYS A 76 3.08 4.09 -0.44
C LYS A 76 4.16 3.03 -0.27
N ILE A 77 4.56 2.41 -1.37
CA ILE A 77 5.67 1.45 -1.44
C ILE A 77 6.97 2.25 -1.55
N PRO A 78 7.86 2.18 -0.55
CA PRO A 78 9.14 2.89 -0.61
C PRO A 78 10.08 2.20 -1.61
N LEU A 79 10.64 2.99 -2.54
CA LEU A 79 11.75 2.56 -3.40
C LEU A 79 13.00 3.32 -2.94
N ILE A 80 13.95 2.57 -2.39
CA ILE A 80 15.10 3.13 -1.66
C ILE A 80 16.31 3.23 -2.58
N TYR A 81 16.85 4.44 -2.73
CA TYR A 81 18.11 4.72 -3.40
C TYR A 81 19.21 4.98 -2.38
N HIS A 82 20.46 4.84 -2.82
CA HIS A 82 21.63 5.24 -2.03
C HIS A 82 22.37 6.37 -2.74
N GLY A 83 22.18 7.61 -2.28
CA GLY A 83 22.75 8.81 -2.89
C GLY A 83 21.97 9.34 -4.10
N GLY A 84 20.78 8.82 -4.38
CA GLY A 84 19.99 9.16 -5.56
C GLY A 84 19.59 10.64 -5.64
N LYS A 85 19.50 11.35 -4.50
CA LYS A 85 19.18 12.79 -4.46
C LYS A 85 20.14 13.64 -5.31
N HIS A 86 21.42 13.27 -5.34
CA HIS A 86 22.48 14.04 -5.98
C HIS A 86 22.81 13.56 -7.40
N TYR A 87 22.07 12.56 -7.91
CA TYR A 87 22.35 11.96 -9.21
C TYR A 87 21.07 11.47 -9.94
N ASP A 88 20.52 10.33 -9.54
CA ASP A 88 19.48 9.63 -10.30
C ASP A 88 18.14 10.37 -10.35
N PHE A 89 17.82 11.15 -9.31
CA PHE A 89 16.47 11.69 -9.12
C PHE A 89 16.07 12.66 -10.21
N HIS A 90 17.00 13.48 -10.74
CA HIS A 90 16.72 14.42 -11.82
C HIS A 90 16.33 13.72 -13.11
N HIS A 91 17.11 12.69 -13.46
CA HIS A 91 16.83 11.86 -14.63
C HIS A 91 15.51 11.12 -14.47
N LYS A 92 15.24 10.57 -13.27
CA LYS A 92 13.98 9.86 -13.01
C LYS A 92 12.75 10.75 -13.04
N VAL A 93 12.78 11.95 -12.47
CA VAL A 93 11.65 12.88 -12.57
C VAL A 93 11.33 13.20 -14.03
N ARG A 94 12.36 13.45 -14.84
CA ARG A 94 12.19 13.75 -16.27
C ARG A 94 11.57 12.58 -17.02
N GLU A 95 12.12 11.38 -16.86
CA GLU A 95 11.61 10.17 -17.53
C GLU A 95 10.18 9.85 -17.08
N LEU A 96 9.93 9.88 -15.77
CA LEU A 96 8.61 9.61 -15.20
C LEU A 96 7.55 10.57 -15.73
N GLY A 97 7.90 11.85 -15.94
CA GLY A 97 6.99 12.84 -16.52
C GLY A 97 6.63 12.57 -17.98
N LEU A 98 7.41 11.75 -18.69
CA LEU A 98 7.15 11.37 -20.08
C LEU A 98 6.35 10.06 -20.18
N VAL A 99 6.58 9.10 -19.28
CA VAL A 99 6.03 7.74 -19.39
C VAL A 99 4.78 7.50 -18.55
N SER A 100 4.50 8.34 -17.56
CA SER A 100 3.44 8.12 -16.58
C SER A 100 2.36 9.21 -16.64
N GLU A 101 1.11 8.78 -16.61
CA GLU A 101 -0.06 9.66 -16.44
C GLU A 101 -0.30 10.06 -14.98
N ASP A 102 0.30 9.33 -14.03
CA ASP A 102 0.18 9.65 -12.60
C ASP A 102 0.84 10.99 -12.27
N LYS A 103 0.16 11.77 -11.42
CA LYS A 103 0.69 13.04 -10.93
C LYS A 103 1.96 12.82 -10.10
N ILE A 104 3.05 13.41 -10.56
CA ILE A 104 4.32 13.44 -9.82
C ILE A 104 4.24 14.51 -8.73
N LYS A 105 4.55 14.13 -7.49
CA LYS A 105 4.72 15.03 -6.35
C LYS A 105 6.17 14.95 -5.89
N ILE A 106 6.84 16.10 -5.82
CA ILE A 106 8.24 16.21 -5.42
C ILE A 106 8.33 16.92 -4.08
N ILE A 107 9.15 16.40 -3.18
CA ILE A 107 9.63 17.11 -1.98
C ILE A 107 11.08 17.46 -2.26
N ALA A 108 11.35 18.74 -2.53
CA ALA A 108 12.69 19.23 -2.81
C ALA A 108 13.44 19.55 -1.51
N ASP A 109 14.76 19.43 -1.52
CA ASP A 109 15.62 20.00 -0.48
C ASP A 109 15.99 21.45 -0.80
N ASN A 110 16.41 21.66 -2.04
CA ASN A 110 16.78 22.94 -2.63
C ASN A 110 16.42 22.87 -4.12
N MET A 111 16.76 23.92 -4.88
CA MET A 111 16.45 23.97 -6.32
C MET A 111 17.13 22.87 -7.14
N GLU A 112 18.25 22.36 -6.64
CA GLU A 112 19.09 21.39 -7.34
C GLU A 112 18.90 19.97 -6.84
N ASN A 113 18.16 19.71 -5.77
CA ASN A 113 18.14 18.38 -5.17
C ASN A 113 16.75 18.00 -4.67
N TYR A 114 16.32 16.79 -5.00
CA TYR A 114 15.03 16.25 -4.60
C TYR A 114 15.20 15.26 -3.43
N LYS A 115 14.48 15.48 -2.34
CA LYS A 115 14.47 14.55 -1.21
C LYS A 115 13.60 13.33 -1.47
N THR A 116 12.47 13.54 -2.12
CA THR A 116 11.49 12.46 -2.35
C THR A 116 10.73 12.73 -3.63
N ILE A 117 10.51 11.69 -4.41
CA ILE A 117 9.62 11.69 -5.58
C ILE A 117 8.48 10.73 -5.27
N ILE A 118 7.24 11.17 -5.46
CA ILE A 118 6.04 10.35 -5.25
C ILE A 118 5.28 10.30 -6.57
N ILE A 119 5.01 9.10 -7.06
CA ILE A 119 4.21 8.86 -8.26
C ILE A 119 3.32 7.65 -8.03
N GLY A 120 2.01 7.81 -8.19
CA GLY A 120 1.03 6.77 -7.88
C GLY A 120 1.21 6.23 -6.45
N GLN A 121 1.48 4.93 -6.34
CA GLN A 121 1.74 4.23 -5.07
C GLN A 121 3.23 4.14 -4.71
N ILE A 122 4.14 4.63 -5.55
CA ILE A 122 5.59 4.51 -5.35
C ILE A 122 6.12 5.80 -4.71
N LYS A 123 6.97 5.64 -3.70
CA LYS A 123 7.67 6.73 -3.03
C LYS A 123 9.18 6.48 -3.07
N PHE A 124 9.87 7.23 -3.92
CA PHE A 124 11.32 7.24 -4.04
C PHE A 124 11.91 7.97 -2.83
N ILE A 125 12.77 7.29 -2.07
CA ILE A 125 13.47 7.87 -0.91
C ILE A 125 14.97 7.60 -1.02
N ASP A 126 15.78 8.52 -0.53
CA ASP A 126 17.23 8.35 -0.46
C ASP A 126 17.63 7.92 0.96
N SER A 127 18.26 6.76 1.06
CA SER A 127 18.80 6.23 2.32
C SER A 127 19.81 7.18 2.98
N CYS A 128 20.56 7.98 2.21
CA CYS A 128 21.52 8.94 2.76
C CYS A 128 20.85 10.04 3.61
N GLN A 129 19.53 10.29 3.45
CA GLN A 129 18.80 11.22 4.31
C GLN A 129 18.59 10.69 5.73
N PHE A 130 18.71 9.38 5.92
CA PHE A 130 18.64 8.72 7.22
C PHE A 130 20.05 8.47 7.79
N GLN A 131 21.04 9.26 7.36
CA GLN A 131 22.43 9.21 7.83
C GLN A 131 23.11 7.85 7.57
N PHE A 132 22.71 7.14 6.52
CA PHE A 132 23.41 5.95 6.09
C PHE A 132 24.84 6.31 5.64
N PRO A 133 25.85 5.53 6.05
CA PRO A 133 27.21 5.72 5.58
C PRO A 133 27.33 5.28 4.10
N SER A 134 28.50 5.48 3.50
CA SER A 134 28.74 5.04 2.11
C SER A 134 28.37 3.58 1.89
N LEU A 135 28.00 3.24 0.64
CA LEU A 135 27.64 1.87 0.25
C LEU A 135 28.75 0.87 0.62
N GLU A 136 30.01 1.26 0.49
CA GLU A 136 31.17 0.45 0.92
C GLU A 136 31.09 0.12 2.41
N LYS A 137 30.83 1.11 3.26
CA LYS A 137 30.74 0.92 4.71
C LYS A 137 29.49 0.14 5.12
N VAL A 138 28.37 0.32 4.41
CA VAL A 138 27.19 -0.55 4.55
C VAL A 138 27.56 -1.99 4.20
N ALA A 139 28.24 -2.21 3.06
CA ALA A 139 28.63 -3.54 2.61
C ALA A 139 29.65 -4.20 3.56
N SER A 140 30.60 -3.46 4.11
CA SER A 140 31.55 -4.00 5.10
C SER A 140 30.85 -4.40 6.39
N ASN A 141 29.90 -3.59 6.88
CA ASN A 141 29.19 -3.87 8.12
C ASN A 141 28.22 -5.07 8.00
N LEU A 142 27.76 -5.38 6.79
CA LEU A 142 26.90 -6.53 6.52
C LEU A 142 27.67 -7.83 6.32
N ARG A 143 28.98 -7.77 6.10
CA ARG A 143 29.87 -8.92 6.12
C ARG A 143 30.25 -9.16 7.58
N GLY A 144 29.39 -9.92 8.29
CA GLY A 144 29.63 -10.34 9.68
C GLY A 144 30.96 -11.05 9.85
#